data_AF-A0A409VLX8-F1
#
_entry.id   AF-A0A409VLX8-F1
#
_cell.length_a   1.000
_cell.length_b   1.000
_cell.length_c   1.000
_cell.angle_alpha   90.00
_cell.angle_beta   90.00
_cell.angle_gamma   90.00
#
_symmetry.space_group_name_H-M   'P 1'
#
loop_
_entity.id
_entity.type
_entity.pdbx_description
1 polymer ?
#
loop_
_entity_poly.entity_id
_entity_poly.type
_entity_poly.pdbx_seq_one_letter_code
_entity_poly.pdbx_strand_id
1 'polypeptide(L)'
;MFTFMHHSDPTIPHYRDDAWSYVRGAAATVDRPLLGWMGQFFLHNISHDHVAHHFFSGAPFFNGPKITEALKTVLKDDYNYDSTPTLYAFYRSFTQCIFVEDEGDIVFYKNKTGVAARRVASDHGVNSEDAALIG
;
A
#
# COMPACT_ATOMS: atom_id res chain seq x y z
N MET A 1 0.37 -11.71 -9.96
CA MET A 1 1.31 -11.77 -8.81
C MET A 1 1.91 -10.40 -8.50
N PHE A 2 2.60 -9.75 -9.45
CA PHE A 2 3.24 -8.44 -9.21
C PHE A 2 2.26 -7.34 -8.80
N THR A 3 1.31 -6.98 -9.68
CA THR A 3 0.28 -5.96 -9.39
C THR A 3 -0.48 -6.26 -8.11
N PHE A 4 -0.89 -7.51 -7.91
CA PHE A 4 -1.53 -7.94 -6.67
C PHE A 4 -0.68 -7.62 -5.42
N MET A 5 0.63 -7.92 -5.44
CA MET A 5 1.48 -7.64 -4.29
C MET A 5 1.71 -6.15 -4.02
N HIS A 6 1.55 -5.26 -4.99
CA HIS A 6 1.76 -3.84 -4.74
C HIS A 6 0.47 -3.04 -4.55
N HIS A 7 -0.68 -3.65 -4.88
CA HIS A 7 -2.02 -3.06 -4.77
C HIS A 7 -2.92 -3.78 -3.76
N SER A 8 -2.47 -4.87 -3.16
CA SER A 8 -3.20 -5.59 -2.13
C SER A 8 -2.39 -5.63 -0.84
N ASP A 9 -2.71 -4.70 0.06
CA ASP A 9 -2.21 -4.64 1.43
C ASP A 9 -3.37 -4.26 2.37
N PRO A 10 -3.51 -4.87 3.55
CA PRO A 10 -4.54 -4.48 4.51
C PRO A 10 -4.38 -3.05 5.06
N THR A 11 -3.23 -2.38 4.85
CA THR A 11 -2.98 -1.01 5.32
C THR A 11 -3.26 0.08 4.29
N ILE A 12 -3.54 -0.25 3.02
CA ILE A 12 -3.81 0.77 1.99
C ILE A 12 -5.32 0.93 1.74
N PRO A 13 -5.79 2.18 1.55
CA PRO A 13 -7.20 2.46 1.26
C PRO A 13 -7.56 2.19 -0.20
N HIS A 14 -8.82 1.85 -0.43
CA HIS A 14 -9.47 1.87 -1.73
C HIS A 14 -10.41 3.07 -1.77
N TYR A 15 -10.23 3.92 -2.77
CA TYR A 15 -11.05 5.12 -2.95
C TYR A 15 -12.06 4.90 -4.07
N ARG A 16 -13.31 5.32 -3.82
CA ARG A 16 -14.41 5.31 -4.80
C ARG A 16 -14.79 6.72 -5.20
N ASP A 17 -15.36 6.83 -6.40
CA ASP A 17 -16.01 8.04 -6.94
C ASP A 17 -15.28 9.33 -6.55
N ASP A 18 -15.93 10.19 -5.77
CA ASP A 18 -15.45 11.51 -5.40
C ASP A 18 -14.28 11.50 -4.39
N ALA A 19 -14.05 10.40 -3.68
CA ALA A 19 -12.90 10.27 -2.79
C ALA A 19 -11.61 9.93 -3.54
N TRP A 20 -11.70 9.48 -4.80
CA TRP A 20 -10.55 9.16 -5.62
C TRP A 20 -9.94 10.40 -6.27
N SER A 21 -8.62 10.45 -6.28
CA SER A 21 -7.85 11.38 -7.11
C SER A 21 -6.58 10.69 -7.57
N TYR A 22 -5.94 11.23 -8.62
CA TYR A 22 -4.68 10.69 -9.13
C TYR A 22 -3.62 10.53 -8.02
N VAL A 23 -3.44 11.55 -7.19
CA VAL A 23 -2.45 11.53 -6.10
C VAL A 23 -2.79 10.47 -5.06
N ARG A 24 -4.06 10.37 -4.65
CA ARG A 24 -4.52 9.35 -3.70
C ARG A 24 -4.36 7.93 -4.26
N GLY A 25 -4.70 7.73 -5.53
CA GLY A 25 -4.53 6.46 -6.22
C GLY A 25 -3.06 6.06 -6.33
N ALA A 26 -2.18 7.00 -6.70
CA ALA A 26 -0.75 6.73 -6.84
C ALA A 26 -0.08 6.41 -5.49
N ALA A 27 -0.48 7.11 -4.42
CA ALA A 27 0.00 6.85 -3.07
C ALA A 27 -0.54 5.54 -2.46
N ALA A 28 -1.70 5.05 -2.93
CA ALA A 28 -2.32 3.81 -2.47
C ALA A 28 -1.69 2.55 -3.10
N THR A 29 -0.37 2.50 -3.10
CA THR A 29 0.43 1.33 -3.50
C THR A 29 1.57 1.13 -2.51
N VAL A 30 2.14 -0.07 -2.44
CA VAL A 30 3.17 -0.41 -1.45
C VAL A 30 4.47 -0.80 -2.13
N ASP A 31 5.57 -0.16 -1.73
CA ASP A 31 6.91 -0.59 -2.13
C ASP A 31 7.30 -1.82 -1.31
N ARG A 32 7.62 -2.91 -2.01
CA ARG A 32 7.98 -4.21 -1.42
C ARG A 32 9.20 -4.75 -2.15
N PRO A 33 10.37 -4.91 -1.49
CA PRO A 33 11.58 -5.38 -2.14
C PRO A 33 11.49 -6.88 -2.47
N LEU A 34 10.69 -7.24 -3.49
CA LEU A 34 10.45 -8.63 -3.87
C LEU A 34 11.78 -9.30 -4.21
N LEU A 35 12.07 -10.43 -3.58
CA LEU A 35 13.33 -11.19 -3.75
C LEU A 35 14.61 -10.37 -3.47
N GLY A 36 14.51 -9.24 -2.76
CA GLY A 36 15.63 -8.36 -2.44
C GLY A 36 16.43 -7.97 -3.69
N TRP A 37 17.77 -8.05 -3.60
CA TRP A 37 18.68 -7.64 -4.67
C TRP A 37 18.43 -8.36 -6.01
N MET A 38 17.98 -9.62 -5.98
CA MET A 38 17.67 -10.37 -7.20
C MET A 38 16.48 -9.72 -7.92
N GLY A 39 15.43 -9.37 -7.18
CA GLY A 39 14.29 -8.67 -7.78
C GLY A 39 14.65 -7.25 -8.19
N GLN A 40 15.56 -6.58 -7.49
CA GLN A 40 16.08 -5.30 -7.92
C GLN A 40 16.70 -5.38 -9.33
N PHE A 41 17.52 -6.40 -9.56
CA PHE A 41 18.18 -6.64 -10.85
C PHE A 41 17.20 -7.13 -11.93
N PHE A 42 16.48 -8.23 -11.67
CA PHE A 42 15.64 -8.88 -12.69
C PHE A 42 14.32 -8.14 -12.94
N LEU A 43 13.79 -7.42 -11.96
CA LEU A 43 12.56 -6.64 -12.07
C LEU A 43 12.83 -5.15 -12.28
N HIS A 44 14.09 -4.74 -12.53
CA HIS A 44 14.43 -3.36 -12.87
C HIS A 44 13.88 -2.34 -11.84
N ASN A 45 14.07 -2.62 -10.56
CA ASN A 45 13.53 -1.85 -9.43
C ASN A 45 12.00 -1.71 -9.34
N ILE A 46 11.20 -2.24 -10.27
CA ILE A 46 9.76 -1.93 -10.31
C ILE A 46 9.04 -2.31 -9.01
N SER A 47 9.49 -3.35 -8.31
CA SER A 47 8.96 -3.73 -6.99
C SER A 47 9.42 -2.84 -5.84
N HIS A 48 10.62 -2.29 -5.96
CA HIS A 48 11.27 -1.48 -4.92
C HIS A 48 10.82 -0.02 -4.97
N ASP A 49 10.43 0.44 -6.16
CA ASP A 49 10.05 1.83 -6.49
C ASP A 49 8.65 1.87 -7.16
N HIS A 50 7.74 0.99 -6.75
CA HIS A 50 6.41 0.87 -7.35
C HIS A 50 5.55 2.12 -7.13
N VAL A 51 5.64 2.75 -5.95
CA VAL A 51 4.98 4.04 -5.67
C VAL A 51 5.49 5.10 -6.64
N ALA A 52 6.82 5.17 -6.86
CA ALA A 52 7.41 6.07 -7.85
C ALA A 52 6.92 5.77 -9.28
N HIS A 53 6.77 4.50 -9.64
CA HIS A 53 6.19 4.11 -10.93
C HIS A 53 4.74 4.60 -11.10
N HIS A 54 3.92 4.64 -10.04
CA HIS A 54 2.57 5.18 -10.14
C HIS A 54 2.52 6.69 -10.33
N PHE A 55 3.38 7.43 -9.63
CA PHE A 55 3.50 8.88 -9.79
C PHE A 55 4.16 9.28 -11.12
N PHE A 56 5.08 8.48 -11.64
CA PHE A 56 5.88 8.82 -12.81
C PHE A 56 6.10 7.60 -13.71
N SER A 57 5.00 7.01 -14.21
CA SER A 57 5.03 5.76 -14.99
C SER A 57 5.84 5.83 -16.28
N GLY A 58 6.00 7.03 -16.85
CA GLY A 58 6.84 7.30 -18.02
C GLY A 58 8.32 7.51 -17.70
N ALA A 59 8.72 7.59 -16.43
CA ALA A 59 10.12 7.73 -16.06
C ALA A 59 10.87 6.41 -16.29
N PRO A 60 12.09 6.44 -16.86
CA PRO A 60 12.93 5.26 -16.93
C PRO A 60 13.22 4.68 -15.54
N PHE A 61 13.24 3.35 -15.43
CA PHE A 61 13.32 2.64 -14.15
C PHE A 61 14.56 2.99 -13.29
N PHE A 62 15.68 3.39 -13.91
CA PHE A 62 16.88 3.80 -13.19
C PHE A 62 16.72 5.13 -12.45
N ASN A 63 15.70 5.93 -12.78
CA ASN A 63 15.32 7.12 -12.02
C ASN A 63 14.43 6.79 -10.82
N GLY A 64 13.85 5.58 -10.77
CA GLY A 64 12.98 5.10 -9.69
C GLY A 64 13.53 5.42 -8.30
N PRO A 65 14.78 5.03 -7.97
CA PRO A 65 15.33 5.25 -6.64
C PRO A 65 15.40 6.73 -6.26
N LYS A 66 15.77 7.61 -7.21
CA LYS A 66 15.84 9.06 -6.97
C LYS A 66 14.45 9.66 -6.75
N ILE A 67 13.47 9.19 -7.51
CA ILE A 67 12.07 9.63 -7.38
C ILE A 67 11.50 9.14 -6.05
N THR A 68 11.74 7.88 -5.67
CA THR A 68 11.34 7.30 -4.39
C THR A 68 11.86 8.12 -3.21
N GLU A 69 13.14 8.49 -3.22
CA GLU A 69 13.70 9.33 -2.15
C GLU A 69 13.03 10.72 -2.11
N ALA A 70 12.74 11.33 -3.25
CA ALA A 70 11.98 12.58 -3.29
C ALA A 70 10.54 12.41 -2.75
N LEU A 71 9.85 11.33 -3.13
CA LEU A 71 8.49 11.04 -2.67
C LEU A 71 8.43 10.81 -1.16
N LYS A 72 9.39 10.09 -0.57
CA LYS A 72 9.47 9.91 0.89
C LYS A 72 9.54 11.24 1.64
N THR A 73 10.22 12.26 1.10
CA THR A 73 10.28 13.58 1.75
C THR A 73 8.94 14.33 1.75
N VAL A 74 8.10 14.07 0.74
CA VAL A 74 6.80 14.72 0.56
C VAL A 74 5.71 13.97 1.31
N LEU A 75 5.62 12.65 1.09
CA LEU A 75 4.59 11.77 1.65
C LEU A 75 4.82 11.46 3.13
N LYS A 76 6.09 11.41 3.59
CA LYS A 76 6.44 11.14 5.00
C LYS A 76 5.74 9.88 5.51
N ASP A 77 4.88 10.01 6.53
CA ASP A 77 4.17 8.91 7.17
C ASP A 77 3.12 8.24 6.24
N ASP A 78 2.74 8.91 5.15
CA ASP A 78 1.83 8.37 4.13
C ASP A 78 2.55 7.52 3.05
N TYR A 79 3.88 7.43 3.07
CA TYR A 79 4.63 6.57 2.15
C TYR A 79 4.55 5.11 2.60
N ASN A 80 3.97 4.26 1.76
CA ASN A 80 3.75 2.85 2.09
C ASN A 80 4.93 1.98 1.67
N TYR A 81 5.58 1.38 2.66
CA TYR A 81 6.70 0.45 2.47
C TYR A 81 6.53 -0.79 3.35
N ASP A 82 6.80 -1.97 2.79
CA ASP A 82 6.79 -3.22 3.54
C ASP A 82 8.01 -4.09 3.20
N SER A 83 8.91 -4.23 4.17
CA SER A 83 10.11 -5.07 4.10
C SER A 83 9.87 -6.55 4.44
N THR A 84 8.62 -6.96 4.70
CA THR A 84 8.29 -8.36 4.99
C THR A 84 8.78 -9.26 3.85
N PRO A 85 9.45 -10.40 4.13
CA PRO A 85 9.95 -11.25 3.05
C PRO A 85 8.81 -11.72 2.14
N THR A 86 9.10 -11.77 0.83
CA THR A 86 8.12 -11.90 -0.25
C THR A 86 7.01 -12.93 0.01
N LEU A 87 7.37 -14.14 0.45
CA LEU A 87 6.40 -15.21 0.68
C LEU A 87 5.45 -14.92 1.85
N TYR A 88 5.94 -14.28 2.92
CA TYR A 88 5.10 -13.88 4.05
C TYR A 88 4.18 -12.72 3.67
N ALA A 89 4.70 -11.71 2.95
CA ALA A 89 3.89 -10.60 2.46
C ALA A 89 2.79 -11.09 1.50
N PHE A 90 3.13 -12.04 0.63
CA PHE A 90 2.18 -12.69 -0.27
C PHE A 90 1.10 -13.45 0.50
N TYR A 91 1.48 -14.30 1.47
CA TYR A 91 0.53 -15.01 2.32
C TYR A 91 -0.38 -14.06 3.12
N ARG A 92 0.19 -13.00 3.69
CA ARG A 92 -0.58 -11.95 4.39
C ARG A 92 -1.60 -11.33 3.45
N SER A 93 -1.19 -10.91 2.25
CA SER A 93 -2.09 -10.29 1.27
C SER A 93 -3.21 -11.27 0.88
N PHE A 94 -2.89 -12.54 0.65
CA PHE A 94 -3.89 -13.57 0.31
C PHE A 94 -4.90 -13.88 1.43
N THR A 95 -4.54 -13.66 2.70
CA THR A 95 -5.40 -14.01 3.85
C THR A 95 -6.10 -12.80 4.46
N GLN A 96 -5.52 -11.61 4.33
CA GLN A 96 -6.05 -10.37 4.91
C GLN A 96 -6.78 -9.50 3.89
N CYS A 97 -6.58 -9.71 2.59
CA CYS A 97 -7.22 -8.93 1.52
C CYS A 97 -8.28 -9.76 0.77
N ILE A 98 -9.36 -10.15 1.46
CA ILE A 98 -10.39 -11.02 0.89
C ILE A 98 -11.50 -10.23 0.20
N PHE A 99 -12.01 -9.18 0.85
CA PHE A 99 -13.07 -8.34 0.31
C PHE A 99 -13.01 -6.92 0.87
N VAL A 100 -13.80 -6.01 0.30
CA VAL A 100 -14.08 -4.68 0.83
C VAL A 100 -15.59 -4.52 0.96
N GLU A 101 -16.05 -3.65 1.86
CA GLU A 101 -17.48 -3.39 2.03
C GLU A 101 -18.10 -2.76 0.78
N ASP A 102 -19.37 -3.04 0.50
CA ASP A 102 -20.07 -2.45 -0.66
C ASP A 102 -20.35 -0.95 -0.47
N GLU A 103 -20.33 -0.48 0.77
CA GLU A 103 -20.66 0.89 1.15
C GLU A 103 -19.42 1.68 1.62
N GLY A 104 -19.47 3.01 1.46
CA GLY A 104 -18.42 3.94 1.87
C GLY A 104 -17.46 4.35 0.73
N ASP A 105 -16.98 5.60 0.79
CA ASP A 105 -16.13 6.18 -0.26
C ASP A 105 -14.65 5.79 -0.11
N ILE A 106 -14.23 5.51 1.13
CA ILE A 106 -12.89 5.06 1.48
C ILE A 106 -13.02 3.76 2.25
N VAL A 107 -12.58 2.66 1.65
CA VAL A 107 -12.72 1.32 2.23
C VAL A 107 -11.38 0.62 2.35
N PHE A 108 -11.26 -0.27 3.33
CA PHE A 108 -10.07 -1.09 3.56
C PHE A 108 -10.41 -2.56 3.38
N TYR A 109 -9.41 -3.33 2.99
CA TYR A 109 -9.53 -4.78 2.89
C TYR A 109 -9.91 -5.41 4.24
N LYS A 110 -10.78 -6.41 4.16
CA LYS A 110 -11.18 -7.28 5.26
C LYS A 110 -10.74 -8.71 5.01
N ASN A 111 -10.37 -9.40 6.07
CA ASN A 111 -10.06 -10.82 6.05
C ASN A 111 -11.35 -11.67 6.03
N LYS A 112 -11.20 -13.01 6.00
CA LYS A 112 -12.34 -13.94 5.95
C LYS A 112 -13.33 -13.84 7.12
N THR A 113 -12.93 -13.20 8.22
CA THR A 113 -13.78 -12.98 9.40
C THR A 113 -14.34 -11.55 9.46
N GLY A 114 -14.17 -10.76 8.40
CA GLY A 114 -14.69 -9.39 8.32
C GLY A 114 -13.89 -8.34 9.09
N VAL A 115 -12.66 -8.65 9.51
CA VAL A 115 -11.79 -7.72 10.27
C VAL A 115 -10.88 -6.98 9.30
N ALA A 116 -10.85 -5.64 9.40
CA ALA A 116 -9.94 -4.76 8.68
C ALA A 116 -8.76 -4.36 9.56
N ALA A 117 -7.56 -4.23 8.99
CA ALA A 117 -6.37 -3.77 9.74
C ALA A 117 -6.36 -2.25 9.97
N ARG A 118 -7.02 -1.48 9.11
CA ARG A 118 -7.24 -0.04 9.26
C ARG A 118 -8.71 0.30 9.04
N ARG A 119 -9.12 1.41 9.64
CA ARG A 119 -10.44 2.01 9.48
C ARG A 119 -10.28 3.48 9.17
N VAL A 120 -11.25 4.05 8.47
CA VAL A 120 -11.34 5.49 8.28
C VAL A 120 -11.54 6.14 9.66
N ALA A 121 -10.78 7.18 9.96
CA ALA A 121 -10.97 7.92 11.21
C ALA A 121 -12.39 8.52 11.23
N SER A 122 -13.11 8.37 12.34
CA SER A 122 -14.36 9.09 12.54
C SER A 122 -14.07 10.57 12.77
N ASP A 123 -14.95 11.45 12.30
CA ASP A 123 -14.89 12.90 12.57
C ASP A 123 -15.01 13.25 14.08
N HIS A 124 -15.21 12.24 14.93
CA HIS A 124 -15.17 12.34 16.39
C HIS A 124 -13.98 11.53 16.89
N GLY A 125 -13.07 12.22 17.58
CA GLY A 125 -11.73 11.76 17.92
C GLY A 125 -11.68 10.40 18.62
N VAL A 126 -10.54 9.74 18.39
CA VAL A 126 -10.06 8.50 19.00
C VAL A 126 -10.65 8.24 20.40
N ASN A 127 -11.57 7.28 20.50
CA ASN A 127 -11.88 6.67 21.80
C ASN A 127 -10.69 5.79 22.19
N SER A 128 -10.18 6.01 23.40
CA SER A 128 -8.97 5.41 23.97
C SER A 128 -9.00 3.88 24.14
N GLU A 129 -10.07 3.21 23.74
CA GLU A 129 -10.20 1.75 23.82
C GLU A 129 -9.63 1.02 22.59
N ASP A 130 -9.55 1.69 21.41
CA ASP A 130 -9.04 1.07 20.18
C ASP A 130 -7.50 1.05 20.07
N ALA A 131 -6.80 1.83 20.92
CA ALA A 131 -5.34 1.86 20.95
C ALA A 131 -4.70 0.62 21.61
N ALA A 132 -5.50 -0.22 22.28
CA ALA A 132 -4.99 -1.36 23.06
C ALA A 132 -4.75 -2.65 22.26
N LEU A 133 -5.07 -2.69 20.96
CA LEU A 133 -4.99 -3.90 20.13
C LEU A 133 -3.86 -3.90 19.08
N ILE A 134 -2.99 -2.89 19.10
CA ILE A 134 -1.83 -2.76 18.20
C ILE A 134 -0.54 -2.46 18.98
N GLY A 135 -0.34 -3.20 20.08
CA GLY A 135 0.95 -3.33 20.77
C GLY A 135 1.68 -4.59 20.34
#